data_AF-S2ER22-F1
#
_entry.id   AF-S2ER22-F1
#
_cell.length_a   1.000
_cell.length_b   1.000
_cell.length_c   1.000
_cell.angle_alpha   90.00
_cell.angle_beta   90.00
_cell.angle_gamma   90.00
#
_symmetry.space_group_name_H-M   'P 1'
#
loop_
_entity.id
_entity.type
_entity.pdbx_description
1 polymer ?
#
loop_
_entity_poly.entity_id
_entity_poly.type
_entity_poly.pdbx_seq_one_letter_code
_entity_poly.pdbx_strand_id
1 'polypeptide(L)'
;GIGRSNVYIFWNVVEPVKGEFDWTQSDVLMSYNKNNDLKVTLYFSVINGETLGPFPNWIGKPSLNAIGEDRLVSVLDAILSRYDIIDTVVIAGETESQFRYYEQNIPVYKELFTGVYDKIKEKHPTVKIGNAFALHNVLNKNLEHIVTDLSIGDFVAFSYSPVDTLNEIVKTPQEAKEDLQKIFEIIPDKKIGLFEISWSTSDFVGGNSTSQQEFLEKSFEFYKENKSKIEFFTWYRQYDKPDGTCVIEKPEIGNKTLSVGGGSGLGSSEYVIERLSHYVCSAGLLDADGTPKPSWNEFKNQIELINQ
;
A
#
# COMPACT_ATOMS: atom_id res chain seq x y z
N GLY A 1 -10.75 -2.98 -19.32
CA GLY A 1 -11.03 -3.45 -17.94
C GLY A 1 -9.88 -3.06 -17.04
N ILE A 2 -9.80 -3.62 -15.83
CA ILE A 2 -8.58 -3.51 -15.01
C ILE A 2 -7.45 -4.31 -15.68
N GLY A 3 -6.20 -3.84 -15.55
CA GLY A 3 -5.03 -4.52 -16.10
C GLY A 3 -3.99 -4.95 -15.06
N ARG A 4 -4.25 -4.67 -13.77
CA ARG A 4 -3.34 -4.96 -12.67
C ARG A 4 -4.08 -5.26 -11.38
N SER A 5 -3.45 -6.08 -10.54
CA SER A 5 -3.82 -6.30 -9.14
C SER A 5 -2.62 -6.12 -8.22
N ASN A 6 -2.87 -5.68 -6.98
CA ASN A 6 -1.88 -5.69 -5.91
C ASN A 6 -2.03 -7.01 -5.14
N VAL A 7 -0.93 -7.77 -5.01
CA VAL A 7 -0.94 -9.06 -4.30
C VAL A 7 0.04 -9.00 -3.14
N TYR A 8 -0.44 -9.40 -1.97
CA TYR A 8 0.30 -9.38 -0.71
C TYR A 8 0.81 -10.79 -0.46
N ILE A 9 2.14 -10.97 -0.46
CA ILE A 9 2.76 -12.23 -0.05
C ILE A 9 3.65 -11.91 1.15
N PHE A 10 3.31 -12.50 2.29
CA PHE A 10 4.04 -12.31 3.53
C PHE A 10 5.10 -13.40 3.71
N TRP A 11 6.29 -13.01 4.17
CA TRP A 11 7.43 -13.92 4.28
C TRP A 11 7.12 -15.10 5.23
N ASN A 12 6.49 -14.84 6.37
CA ASN A 12 6.09 -15.88 7.33
C ASN A 12 5.11 -16.92 6.76
N VAL A 13 4.34 -16.56 5.73
CA VAL A 13 3.36 -17.45 5.10
C VAL A 13 4.01 -18.23 3.96
N VAL A 14 4.81 -17.56 3.12
CA VAL A 14 5.40 -18.20 1.93
C VAL A 14 6.61 -19.06 2.26
N GLU A 15 7.36 -18.77 3.33
CA GLU A 15 8.52 -19.57 3.78
C GLU A 15 8.41 -19.87 5.30
N PRO A 16 7.42 -20.67 5.72
CA PRO A 16 7.16 -20.93 7.13
C PRO A 16 8.31 -21.67 7.82
N VAL A 17 9.07 -22.47 7.06
CA VAL A 17 10.30 -23.16 7.48
C VAL A 17 11.41 -22.75 6.53
N LYS A 18 12.61 -22.51 7.06
CA LYS A 18 13.75 -22.02 6.27
C LYS A 18 14.04 -22.92 5.06
N GLY A 19 13.93 -22.37 3.86
CA GLY A 19 14.13 -23.06 2.59
C GLY A 19 12.94 -23.90 2.10
N GLU A 20 11.85 -23.97 2.84
CA GLU A 20 10.64 -24.71 2.48
C GLU A 20 9.50 -23.73 2.22
N PHE A 21 9.01 -23.72 0.98
CA PHE A 21 8.01 -22.75 0.54
C PHE A 21 6.59 -23.32 0.52
N ASP A 22 5.63 -22.56 1.04
CA ASP A 22 4.19 -22.85 0.90
C ASP A 22 3.57 -21.94 -0.16
N TRP A 23 3.23 -22.54 -1.30
CA TRP A 23 2.63 -21.85 -2.44
C TRP A 23 1.11 -21.95 -2.48
N THR A 24 0.48 -22.64 -1.54
CA THR A 24 -0.93 -23.05 -1.64
C THR A 24 -1.87 -21.87 -1.90
N GLN A 25 -1.72 -20.79 -1.14
CA GLN A 25 -2.58 -19.60 -1.30
C GLN A 25 -2.14 -18.72 -2.48
N SER A 26 -0.83 -18.55 -2.67
CA SER A 26 -0.30 -17.68 -3.71
C SER A 26 -0.54 -18.25 -5.11
N ASP A 27 -0.49 -19.57 -5.29
CA ASP A 27 -0.82 -20.23 -6.56
C ASP A 27 -2.25 -19.95 -6.99
N VAL A 28 -3.20 -20.02 -6.06
CA VAL A 28 -4.62 -19.74 -6.34
C VAL A 28 -4.79 -18.29 -6.78
N LEU A 29 -4.24 -17.34 -6.00
CA LEU A 29 -4.32 -15.92 -6.29
C LEU A 29 -3.66 -15.57 -7.63
N MET A 30 -2.44 -16.06 -7.88
CA MET A 30 -1.70 -15.80 -9.11
C MET A 30 -2.37 -16.44 -10.32
N SER A 31 -2.96 -17.63 -10.16
CA SER A 31 -3.72 -18.28 -11.23
C SER A 31 -4.95 -17.46 -11.64
N TYR A 32 -5.69 -16.89 -10.68
CA TYR A 32 -6.79 -15.98 -11.01
C TYR A 32 -6.32 -14.73 -11.74
N ASN A 33 -5.22 -14.11 -11.31
CA ASN A 33 -4.66 -12.94 -12.00
C ASN A 33 -4.21 -13.30 -13.43
N LYS A 34 -3.48 -14.40 -13.59
CA LYS A 34 -3.00 -14.89 -14.90
C LYS A 34 -4.16 -15.21 -15.84
N ASN A 35 -5.18 -15.90 -15.35
CA ASN A 35 -6.36 -16.27 -16.15
C ASN A 35 -7.21 -15.07 -16.58
N ASN A 36 -7.02 -13.91 -15.92
CA ASN A 36 -7.69 -12.65 -16.25
C ASN A 36 -6.75 -11.62 -16.89
N ASP A 37 -5.56 -12.04 -17.34
CA ASP A 37 -4.55 -11.18 -17.98
C ASP A 37 -4.14 -9.96 -17.14
N LEU A 38 -4.10 -10.13 -15.81
CA LEU A 38 -3.70 -9.08 -14.88
C LEU A 38 -2.19 -9.16 -14.60
N LYS A 39 -1.51 -8.02 -14.75
CA LYS A 39 -0.19 -7.83 -14.16
C LYS A 39 -0.28 -7.74 -12.64
N VAL A 40 0.80 -8.08 -11.95
CA VAL A 40 0.83 -8.08 -10.49
C VAL A 40 1.89 -7.13 -9.97
N THR A 41 1.48 -6.22 -9.09
CA THR A 41 2.37 -5.59 -8.13
C THR A 41 2.43 -6.45 -6.88
N LEU A 42 3.59 -7.02 -6.60
CA LEU A 42 3.87 -7.75 -5.38
C LEU A 42 4.16 -6.76 -4.25
N TYR A 43 3.42 -6.84 -3.15
CA TYR A 43 3.83 -6.27 -1.87
C TYR A 43 4.53 -7.33 -1.03
N PHE A 44 5.82 -7.12 -0.76
CA PHE A 44 6.65 -8.01 0.03
C PHE A 44 7.13 -7.29 1.30
N SER A 45 6.25 -7.28 2.30
CA SER A 45 6.26 -6.55 3.57
C SER A 45 7.53 -6.65 4.44
N VAL A 46 8.66 -6.06 4.02
CA VAL A 46 9.85 -5.94 4.88
C VAL A 46 9.64 -4.86 5.94
N ILE A 47 9.06 -3.73 5.54
CA ILE A 47 8.52 -2.69 6.41
C ILE A 47 7.02 -2.61 6.15
N ASN A 48 6.24 -2.51 7.22
CA ASN A 48 4.80 -2.35 7.18
C ASN A 48 4.36 -1.37 8.27
N GLY A 49 4.20 -0.11 7.88
CA GLY A 49 3.93 0.97 8.82
C GLY A 49 5.07 1.12 9.82
N GLU A 50 4.74 1.09 11.11
CA GLU A 50 5.70 1.22 12.22
C GLU A 50 6.42 -0.09 12.59
N THR A 51 6.26 -1.14 11.78
CA THR A 51 6.77 -2.48 12.10
C THR A 51 7.61 -3.08 10.96
N LEU A 52 8.47 -4.04 11.31
CA LEU A 52 9.18 -4.86 10.34
C LEU A 52 8.48 -6.20 10.17
N GLY A 53 8.39 -6.70 8.93
CA GLY A 53 7.78 -7.98 8.60
C GLY A 53 6.28 -7.88 8.29
N PRO A 54 5.52 -8.98 8.46
CA PRO A 54 5.82 -10.14 9.32
C PRO A 54 6.89 -11.09 8.78
N PHE A 55 7.74 -11.61 9.69
CA PHE A 55 8.79 -12.58 9.38
C PHE A 55 8.47 -13.99 9.88
N PRO A 56 9.00 -15.04 9.24
CA PRO A 56 8.90 -16.39 9.75
C PRO A 56 9.46 -16.55 11.17
N ASN A 57 8.89 -17.49 11.94
CA ASN A 57 9.31 -17.77 13.32
C ASN A 57 10.81 -18.08 13.45
N TRP A 58 11.41 -18.70 12.43
CA TRP A 58 12.84 -19.03 12.42
C TRP A 58 13.77 -17.82 12.24
N ILE A 59 13.24 -16.67 11.77
CA ILE A 59 13.96 -15.38 11.78
C ILE A 59 13.70 -14.63 13.10
N GLY A 60 12.49 -14.74 13.64
CA GLY A 60 12.06 -14.03 14.84
C GLY A 60 11.72 -12.56 14.55
N LYS A 61 12.20 -11.63 15.37
CA LYS A 61 11.98 -10.18 15.25
C LYS A 61 13.31 -9.47 14.97
N PRO A 62 13.85 -9.57 13.74
CA PRO A 62 15.16 -9.04 13.42
C PRO A 62 15.13 -7.50 13.45
N SER A 63 16.28 -6.88 13.74
CA SER A 63 16.52 -5.50 13.32
C SER A 63 16.78 -5.45 11.82
N LEU A 64 16.74 -4.26 11.19
CA LEU A 64 17.00 -4.10 9.76
C LEU A 64 18.34 -4.75 9.32
N ASN A 65 19.41 -4.54 10.11
CA ASN A 65 20.72 -5.16 9.88
C ASN A 65 20.72 -6.70 9.97
N ALA A 66 19.75 -7.29 10.67
CA ALA A 66 19.71 -8.74 10.95
C ALA A 66 18.78 -9.52 10.00
N ILE A 67 18.01 -8.83 9.14
CA ILE A 67 17.14 -9.45 8.10
C ILE A 67 17.99 -10.34 7.19
N GLY A 68 19.13 -9.81 6.75
CA GLY A 68 20.08 -10.48 5.86
C GLY A 68 19.65 -10.38 4.41
N GLU A 69 20.43 -9.61 3.64
CA GLU A 69 20.23 -9.38 2.21
C GLU A 69 20.07 -10.68 1.42
N ASP A 70 20.97 -11.65 1.58
CA ASP A 70 20.91 -12.92 0.85
C ASP A 70 19.63 -13.72 1.14
N ARG A 71 19.09 -13.62 2.35
CA ARG A 71 17.84 -14.30 2.70
C ARG A 71 16.67 -13.65 1.97
N LEU A 72 16.61 -12.32 1.99
CA LEU A 72 15.57 -11.54 1.31
C LEU A 72 15.64 -11.74 -0.20
N VAL A 73 16.83 -11.76 -0.79
CA VAL A 73 17.03 -12.07 -2.21
C VAL A 73 16.56 -13.49 -2.52
N SER A 74 16.89 -14.49 -1.69
CA SER A 74 16.50 -15.88 -1.93
C SER A 74 14.98 -16.08 -1.97
N VAL A 75 14.23 -15.44 -1.08
CA VAL A 75 12.76 -15.56 -1.07
C VAL A 75 12.13 -14.78 -2.23
N LEU A 76 12.60 -13.56 -2.52
CA LEU A 76 12.10 -12.78 -3.65
C LEU A 76 12.40 -13.48 -4.98
N ASP A 77 13.60 -14.03 -5.15
CA ASP A 77 13.98 -14.81 -6.33
C ASP A 77 13.08 -16.03 -6.53
N ALA A 78 12.76 -16.76 -5.45
CA ALA A 78 11.84 -17.90 -5.51
C ALA A 78 10.43 -17.48 -5.94
N ILE A 79 9.91 -16.36 -5.41
CA ILE A 79 8.60 -15.82 -5.78
C ILE A 79 8.59 -15.37 -7.25
N LEU A 80 9.57 -14.56 -7.66
CA LEU A 80 9.65 -13.99 -9.01
C LEU A 80 9.92 -15.05 -10.08
N SER A 81 10.71 -16.09 -9.77
CA SER A 81 10.93 -17.23 -10.66
C SER A 81 9.68 -18.09 -10.85
N ARG A 82 8.79 -18.11 -9.86
CA ARG A 82 7.54 -18.88 -9.90
C ARG A 82 6.44 -18.15 -10.68
N TYR A 83 6.37 -16.83 -10.56
CA TYR A 83 5.25 -16.03 -11.07
C TYR A 83 5.70 -14.98 -12.08
N ASP A 84 5.59 -15.32 -13.37
CA ASP A 84 5.93 -14.48 -14.53
C ASP A 84 5.04 -13.23 -14.71
N ILE A 85 3.90 -13.18 -14.03
CA ILE A 85 2.96 -12.05 -14.08
C ILE A 85 3.34 -10.90 -13.14
N ILE A 86 4.31 -11.11 -12.23
CA ILE A 86 4.82 -10.06 -11.35
C ILE A 86 5.80 -9.19 -12.14
N ASP A 87 5.41 -7.95 -12.41
CA ASP A 87 6.26 -6.96 -13.11
C ASP A 87 6.83 -5.90 -12.16
N THR A 88 6.26 -5.81 -10.95
CA THR A 88 6.53 -4.75 -9.98
C THR A 88 6.60 -5.32 -8.57
N VAL A 89 7.56 -4.87 -7.77
CA VAL A 89 7.72 -5.22 -6.36
C VAL A 89 7.79 -3.96 -5.51
N VAL A 90 6.95 -3.91 -4.48
CA VAL A 90 7.02 -2.96 -3.37
C VAL A 90 7.55 -3.71 -2.15
N ILE A 91 8.79 -3.39 -1.73
CA ILE A 91 9.48 -4.09 -0.62
C ILE A 91 9.11 -3.51 0.75
N ALA A 92 8.72 -2.24 0.81
CA ALA A 92 8.34 -1.57 2.04
C ALA A 92 7.08 -0.74 1.81
N GLY A 93 6.14 -0.78 2.76
CA GLY A 93 4.88 -0.05 2.73
C GLY A 93 4.74 0.84 3.95
N GLU A 94 4.16 2.03 3.73
CA GLU A 94 4.09 3.09 4.74
C GLU A 94 5.46 3.37 5.37
N THR A 95 6.46 3.42 4.50
CA THR A 95 7.88 3.47 4.87
C THR A 95 8.20 4.67 5.76
N GLU A 96 7.51 5.81 5.56
CA GLU A 96 7.63 7.00 6.40
C GLU A 96 7.27 6.75 7.87
N SER A 97 6.29 5.87 8.13
CA SER A 97 5.84 5.57 9.49
C SER A 97 6.93 4.86 10.29
N GLN A 98 7.69 3.96 9.66
CA GLN A 98 8.86 3.34 10.27
C GLN A 98 9.94 4.37 10.56
N PHE A 99 10.34 5.16 9.56
CA PHE A 99 11.52 6.00 9.71
C PHE A 99 11.26 7.28 10.50
N ARG A 100 10.02 7.74 10.65
CA ARG A 100 9.69 8.85 11.55
C ARG A 100 10.24 8.68 12.96
N TYR A 101 10.30 7.44 13.45
CA TYR A 101 10.81 7.12 14.80
C TYR A 101 12.24 6.56 14.78
N TYR A 102 12.76 6.23 13.60
CA TYR A 102 14.02 5.51 13.42
C TYR A 102 14.87 6.06 12.27
N GLU A 103 14.89 7.38 12.06
CA GLU A 103 15.60 8.03 10.94
C GLU A 103 17.08 7.64 10.87
N GLN A 104 17.73 7.40 12.01
CA GLN A 104 19.12 6.92 12.07
C GLN A 104 19.35 5.57 11.37
N ASN A 105 18.30 4.80 11.12
CA ASN A 105 18.35 3.53 10.41
C ASN A 105 18.12 3.68 8.90
N ILE A 106 17.86 4.89 8.37
CA ILE A 106 17.74 5.13 6.94
C ILE A 106 18.97 4.63 6.17
N PRO A 107 20.23 4.93 6.56
CA PRO A 107 21.41 4.44 5.85
C PRO A 107 21.48 2.90 5.78
N VAL A 108 21.15 2.24 6.89
CA VAL A 108 21.09 0.77 7.00
C VAL A 108 20.05 0.19 6.03
N TYR A 109 18.87 0.81 5.96
CA TYR A 109 17.83 0.36 5.04
C TYR A 109 18.22 0.59 3.57
N LYS A 110 18.87 1.71 3.26
CA LYS A 110 19.35 1.99 1.90
C LYS A 110 20.37 0.94 1.44
N GLU A 111 21.26 0.51 2.34
CA GLU A 111 22.22 -0.57 2.06
C GLU A 111 21.49 -1.89 1.78
N LEU A 112 20.58 -2.32 2.66
CA LEU A 112 19.77 -3.52 2.46
C LEU A 112 18.97 -3.47 1.15
N PHE A 113 18.29 -2.35 0.88
CA PHE A 113 17.50 -2.19 -0.34
C PHE A 113 18.38 -2.26 -1.59
N THR A 114 19.53 -1.57 -1.59
CA THR A 114 20.42 -1.51 -2.77
C THR A 114 21.00 -2.88 -3.08
N GLY A 115 21.47 -3.61 -2.06
CA GLY A 115 21.99 -4.96 -2.28
C GLY A 115 20.93 -5.97 -2.74
N VAL A 116 19.70 -5.87 -2.22
CA VAL A 116 18.56 -6.64 -2.73
C VAL A 116 18.23 -6.25 -4.16
N TYR A 117 18.15 -4.95 -4.45
CA TYR A 117 17.86 -4.40 -5.77
C TYR A 117 18.86 -4.97 -6.79
N ASP A 118 20.16 -4.78 -6.57
CA ASP A 118 21.21 -5.19 -7.51
C ASP A 118 21.11 -6.69 -7.83
N LYS A 119 21.03 -7.55 -6.80
CA LYS A 119 20.94 -9.01 -6.95
C LYS A 119 19.65 -9.48 -7.61
N ILE A 120 18.52 -8.80 -7.36
CA ILE A 120 17.27 -9.13 -8.04
C ILE A 120 17.30 -8.64 -9.48
N LYS A 121 17.88 -7.47 -9.78
CA LYS A 121 18.03 -6.97 -11.16
C LYS A 121 18.93 -7.87 -12.01
N GLU A 122 19.94 -8.51 -11.42
CA GLU A 122 20.77 -9.51 -12.12
C GLU A 122 19.95 -10.73 -12.59
N LYS A 123 18.99 -11.19 -11.78
CA LYS A 123 18.19 -12.40 -12.06
C LYS A 123 16.88 -12.12 -12.79
N HIS A 124 16.26 -10.98 -12.48
CA HIS A 124 14.93 -10.54 -12.93
C HIS A 124 15.00 -9.11 -13.50
N PRO A 125 15.76 -8.87 -14.59
CA PRO A 125 16.10 -7.52 -15.05
C PRO A 125 14.90 -6.67 -15.47
N THR A 126 13.77 -7.29 -15.81
CA THR A 126 12.54 -6.60 -16.22
C THR A 126 11.65 -6.20 -15.06
N VAL A 127 11.85 -6.79 -13.86
CA VAL A 127 11.03 -6.50 -12.68
C VAL A 127 11.42 -5.13 -12.12
N LYS A 128 10.42 -4.28 -11.86
CA LYS A 128 10.61 -2.96 -11.27
C LYS A 128 10.48 -3.03 -9.76
N ILE A 129 11.33 -2.33 -9.02
CA ILE A 129 11.36 -2.39 -7.56
C ILE A 129 11.32 -0.99 -6.95
N GLY A 130 10.49 -0.80 -5.92
CA GLY A 130 10.36 0.47 -5.21
C GLY A 130 9.87 0.32 -3.76
N ASN A 131 9.72 1.47 -3.11
CA ASN A 131 9.13 1.61 -1.77
C ASN A 131 7.78 2.34 -1.88
N ALA A 132 6.85 2.03 -0.98
CA ALA A 132 5.58 2.73 -0.85
C ALA A 132 5.53 3.58 0.43
N PHE A 133 4.87 4.73 0.31
CA PHE A 133 4.65 5.71 1.37
C PHE A 133 3.16 6.03 1.50
N ALA A 134 2.65 6.33 2.69
CA ALA A 134 1.31 6.91 2.80
C ALA A 134 1.38 8.43 2.64
N LEU A 135 0.94 8.95 1.49
CA LEU A 135 1.05 10.38 1.17
C LEU A 135 0.34 11.27 2.19
N HIS A 136 -0.81 10.85 2.70
CA HIS A 136 -1.52 11.61 3.74
C HIS A 136 -0.72 11.68 5.05
N ASN A 137 -0.02 10.61 5.43
CA ASN A 137 0.92 10.67 6.56
C ASN A 137 2.09 11.61 6.28
N VAL A 138 2.67 11.52 5.07
CA VAL A 138 3.78 12.40 4.66
C VAL A 138 3.38 13.86 4.82
N LEU A 139 2.24 14.26 4.26
CA LEU A 139 1.78 15.64 4.26
C LEU A 139 1.32 16.10 5.65
N ASN A 140 0.54 15.28 6.37
CA ASN A 140 0.01 15.68 7.68
C ASN A 140 1.09 15.76 8.77
N LYS A 141 2.23 15.09 8.58
CA LYS A 141 3.30 14.99 9.58
C LYS A 141 4.62 15.64 9.12
N ASN A 142 4.63 16.30 7.95
CA ASN A 142 5.80 16.94 7.33
C ASN A 142 7.00 15.97 7.21
N LEU A 143 6.80 14.84 6.52
CA LEU A 143 7.79 13.76 6.37
C LEU A 143 8.38 13.67 4.95
N GLU A 144 8.32 14.76 4.19
CA GLU A 144 8.82 14.82 2.81
C GLU A 144 10.30 14.48 2.70
N HIS A 145 11.10 14.81 3.73
CA HIS A 145 12.52 14.48 3.80
C HIS A 145 12.77 12.97 3.81
N ILE A 146 11.93 12.19 4.50
CA ILE A 146 12.04 10.72 4.52
C ILE A 146 11.78 10.15 3.13
N VAL A 147 10.75 10.66 2.43
CA VAL A 147 10.46 10.25 1.05
C VAL A 147 11.65 10.55 0.14
N THR A 148 12.24 11.74 0.29
CA THR A 148 13.38 12.18 -0.51
C THR A 148 14.59 11.27 -0.27
N ASP A 149 14.92 10.98 0.99
CA ASP A 149 16.04 10.13 1.38
C ASP A 149 15.89 8.67 0.91
N LEU A 150 14.65 8.20 0.78
CA LEU A 150 14.28 6.82 0.42
C LEU A 150 13.64 6.69 -0.96
N SER A 151 13.80 7.69 -1.82
CA SER A 151 13.41 7.68 -3.24
C SER A 151 14.34 6.81 -4.11
N ILE A 152 14.67 5.62 -3.62
CA ILE A 152 15.56 4.63 -4.24
C ILE A 152 14.77 3.58 -5.04
N GLY A 153 15.43 2.92 -5.98
CA GLY A 153 14.80 1.95 -6.90
C GLY A 153 14.29 2.59 -8.20
N ASP A 154 13.46 1.83 -8.92
CA ASP A 154 12.95 2.17 -10.26
C ASP A 154 11.79 3.19 -10.20
N PHE A 155 11.01 3.16 -9.13
CA PHE A 155 9.87 4.05 -8.89
C PHE A 155 9.67 4.29 -7.38
N VAL A 156 8.84 5.27 -7.04
CA VAL A 156 8.35 5.49 -5.67
C VAL A 156 6.84 5.36 -5.65
N ALA A 157 6.31 4.51 -4.79
CA ALA A 157 4.87 4.30 -4.66
C ALA A 157 4.26 5.14 -3.54
N PHE A 158 2.98 5.46 -3.70
CA PHE A 158 2.17 6.13 -2.70
C PHE A 158 0.83 5.45 -2.53
N SER A 159 0.43 5.26 -1.29
CA SER A 159 -0.97 5.06 -0.91
C SER A 159 -1.55 6.39 -0.44
N TYR A 160 -2.84 6.64 -0.69
CA TYR A 160 -3.48 7.88 -0.32
C TYR A 160 -4.95 7.70 0.07
N SER A 161 -5.26 8.23 1.25
CA SER A 161 -6.58 8.42 1.79
C SER A 161 -6.66 9.89 2.22
N PRO A 162 -7.71 10.65 1.86
CA PRO A 162 -7.81 12.09 2.14
C PRO A 162 -8.20 12.40 3.59
N VAL A 163 -7.51 11.76 4.52
CA VAL A 163 -7.82 11.78 5.95
C VAL A 163 -6.81 12.56 6.78
N ASP A 164 -7.25 13.03 7.94
CA ASP A 164 -6.38 13.59 8.97
C ASP A 164 -5.74 12.50 9.86
N THR A 165 -5.07 12.90 10.94
CA THR A 165 -4.46 11.95 11.90
C THR A 165 -5.47 11.12 12.71
N LEU A 166 -6.75 11.47 12.64
CA LEU A 166 -7.85 10.75 13.30
C LEU A 166 -8.59 9.83 12.34
N ASN A 167 -8.18 9.75 11.07
CA ASN A 167 -8.86 9.04 9.99
C ASN A 167 -10.21 9.64 9.58
N GLU A 168 -10.44 10.93 9.85
CA GLU A 168 -11.59 11.66 9.31
C GLU A 168 -11.24 12.23 7.95
N ILE A 169 -12.16 12.15 6.99
CA ILE A 169 -12.01 12.78 5.68
C ILE A 169 -12.15 14.28 5.85
N VAL A 170 -11.04 15.00 5.64
CA VAL A 170 -10.96 16.46 5.85
C VAL A 170 -10.63 17.22 4.57
N LYS A 171 -10.55 16.53 3.45
CA LYS A 171 -10.31 17.13 2.12
C LYS A 171 -11.57 17.04 1.28
N THR A 172 -11.74 18.02 0.41
CA THR A 172 -12.60 17.90 -0.77
C THR A 172 -11.91 17.04 -1.86
N PRO A 173 -12.65 16.48 -2.83
CA PRO A 173 -12.07 15.77 -3.97
C PRO A 173 -11.03 16.58 -4.75
N GLN A 174 -11.21 17.90 -4.83
CA GLN A 174 -10.28 18.79 -5.51
C GLN A 174 -8.98 18.99 -4.70
N GLU A 175 -9.07 19.23 -3.39
CA GLU A 175 -7.89 19.31 -2.52
C GLU A 175 -7.13 17.98 -2.48
N ALA A 176 -7.86 16.86 -2.55
CA ALA A 176 -7.26 15.53 -2.63
C ALA A 176 -6.46 15.33 -3.94
N LYS A 177 -6.94 15.88 -5.07
CA LYS A 177 -6.16 15.94 -6.33
C LYS A 177 -4.92 16.80 -6.17
N GLU A 178 -5.01 17.92 -5.47
CA GLU A 178 -3.88 18.82 -5.22
C GLU A 178 -2.82 18.13 -4.34
N ASP A 179 -3.23 17.38 -3.33
CA ASP A 179 -2.31 16.54 -2.56
C ASP A 179 -1.60 15.51 -3.44
N LEU A 180 -2.30 14.85 -4.38
CA LEU A 180 -1.66 13.94 -5.35
C LEU A 180 -0.63 14.67 -6.24
N GLN A 181 -0.88 15.94 -6.61
CA GLN A 181 0.07 16.72 -7.41
C GLN A 181 1.36 17.03 -6.63
N LYS A 182 1.29 17.19 -5.30
CA LYS A 182 2.48 17.42 -4.46
C LYS A 182 3.50 16.29 -4.55
N ILE A 183 3.11 15.07 -4.93
CA ILE A 183 4.07 13.99 -5.16
C ILE A 183 5.19 14.44 -6.11
N PHE A 184 4.85 15.18 -7.17
CA PHE A 184 5.83 15.65 -8.16
C PHE A 184 6.70 16.81 -7.65
N GLU A 185 6.31 17.48 -6.58
CA GLU A 185 7.16 18.45 -5.88
C GLU A 185 8.15 17.74 -4.95
N ILE A 186 7.72 16.65 -4.30
CA ILE A 186 8.55 15.86 -3.38
C ILE A 186 9.61 15.05 -4.15
N ILE A 187 9.26 14.46 -5.30
CA ILE A 187 10.15 13.59 -6.09
C ILE A 187 10.06 13.90 -7.60
N PRO A 188 10.61 15.04 -8.06
CA PRO A 188 10.44 15.50 -9.44
C PRO A 188 11.03 14.57 -10.51
N ASP A 189 12.07 13.80 -10.16
CA ASP A 189 12.88 13.02 -11.11
C ASP A 189 12.58 11.51 -11.11
N LYS A 190 11.48 11.09 -10.47
CA LYS A 190 11.10 9.68 -10.37
C LYS A 190 9.73 9.40 -10.97
N LYS A 191 9.60 8.20 -11.55
CA LYS A 191 8.28 7.64 -11.80
C LYS A 191 7.58 7.30 -10.50
N ILE A 192 6.26 7.42 -10.49
CA ILE A 192 5.46 7.15 -9.30
C ILE A 192 4.49 6.00 -9.53
N GLY A 193 4.24 5.21 -8.49
CA GLY A 193 3.15 4.25 -8.45
C GLY A 193 2.07 4.73 -7.49
N LEU A 194 0.80 4.67 -7.87
CA LEU A 194 -0.29 4.87 -6.93
C LEU A 194 -0.72 3.47 -6.49
N PHE A 195 -0.16 3.03 -5.37
CA PHE A 195 -0.31 1.68 -4.85
C PHE A 195 -1.74 1.46 -4.39
N GLU A 196 -2.26 2.30 -3.51
CA GLU A 196 -3.64 2.23 -3.08
C GLU A 196 -4.18 3.65 -2.87
N ILE A 197 -5.11 4.07 -3.71
CA ILE A 197 -5.87 5.29 -3.45
C ILE A 197 -7.34 4.96 -3.19
N SER A 198 -7.97 5.70 -2.29
CA SER A 198 -9.34 5.41 -1.89
C SER A 198 -10.11 6.63 -1.42
N TRP A 199 -11.42 6.46 -1.38
CA TRP A 199 -12.33 7.37 -0.70
C TRP A 199 -13.46 6.56 -0.07
N SER A 200 -13.70 6.76 1.22
CA SER A 200 -14.75 6.04 1.95
C SER A 200 -16.12 6.71 1.76
N THR A 201 -17.18 5.92 1.66
CA THR A 201 -18.56 6.42 1.65
C THR A 201 -19.19 6.47 3.03
N SER A 202 -18.45 6.12 4.09
CA SER A 202 -18.98 6.15 5.46
C SER A 202 -19.09 7.59 5.97
N ASP A 203 -20.31 8.02 6.28
CA ASP A 203 -20.63 9.31 6.89
C ASP A 203 -19.98 9.49 8.28
N PHE A 204 -19.74 8.40 8.99
CA PHE A 204 -19.04 8.35 10.28
C PHE A 204 -17.66 9.02 10.23
N VAL A 205 -16.97 8.93 9.10
CA VAL A 205 -15.66 9.55 8.86
C VAL A 205 -15.73 10.72 7.87
N GLY A 206 -16.92 11.31 7.66
CA GLY A 206 -17.11 12.43 6.73
C GLY A 206 -17.18 12.04 5.26
N GLY A 207 -17.27 10.74 4.95
CA GLY A 207 -17.40 10.22 3.60
C GLY A 207 -18.83 10.22 3.08
N ASN A 208 -18.99 10.11 1.76
CA ASN A 208 -20.27 9.89 1.10
C ASN A 208 -20.05 9.43 -0.36
N SER A 209 -21.10 8.91 -1.01
CA SER A 209 -21.03 8.38 -2.37
C SER A 209 -20.77 9.46 -3.44
N THR A 210 -21.30 10.67 -3.27
CA THR A 210 -21.07 11.80 -4.18
C THR A 210 -19.59 12.17 -4.22
N SER A 211 -18.97 12.38 -3.06
CA SER A 211 -17.55 12.74 -2.98
C SER A 211 -16.63 11.59 -3.41
N GLN A 212 -17.02 10.32 -3.20
CA GLN A 212 -16.27 9.19 -3.75
C GLN A 212 -16.30 9.20 -5.29
N GLN A 213 -17.45 9.47 -5.90
CA GLN A 213 -17.56 9.60 -7.36
C GLN A 213 -16.71 10.77 -7.87
N GLU A 214 -16.86 11.96 -7.29
CA GLU A 214 -16.09 13.15 -7.68
C GLU A 214 -14.58 12.92 -7.52
N PHE A 215 -14.14 12.29 -6.44
CA PHE A 215 -12.73 11.99 -6.26
C PHE A 215 -12.22 10.99 -7.28
N LEU A 216 -13.03 10.00 -7.66
CA LEU A 216 -12.67 9.09 -8.73
C LEU A 216 -12.45 9.86 -10.04
N GLU A 217 -13.35 10.76 -10.42
CA GLU A 217 -13.19 11.65 -11.59
C GLU A 217 -11.88 12.42 -11.53
N LYS A 218 -11.61 13.06 -10.38
CA LYS A 218 -10.38 13.83 -10.14
C LYS A 218 -9.11 12.98 -10.17
N SER A 219 -9.20 11.74 -9.71
CA SER A 219 -8.11 10.77 -9.74
C SER A 219 -7.75 10.38 -11.20
N PHE A 220 -8.76 10.25 -12.06
CA PHE A 220 -8.55 10.02 -13.50
C PHE A 220 -8.08 11.28 -14.23
N GLU A 221 -8.54 12.48 -13.87
CA GLU A 221 -7.96 13.74 -14.37
C GLU A 221 -6.47 13.81 -14.05
N PHE A 222 -6.09 13.60 -12.79
CA PHE A 222 -4.69 13.54 -12.36
C PHE A 222 -3.89 12.51 -13.15
N TYR A 223 -4.43 11.30 -13.34
CA TYR A 223 -3.79 10.25 -14.12
C TYR A 223 -3.55 10.68 -15.58
N LYS A 224 -4.56 11.27 -16.24
CA LYS A 224 -4.46 11.72 -17.64
C LYS A 224 -3.43 12.84 -17.80
N GLU A 225 -3.43 13.81 -16.88
CA GLU A 225 -2.48 14.93 -16.86
C GLU A 225 -1.02 14.47 -16.68
N ASN A 226 -0.81 13.35 -15.97
CA ASN A 226 0.52 12.91 -15.54
C ASN A 226 0.92 11.52 -16.06
N LYS A 227 0.24 10.98 -17.07
CA LYS A 227 0.38 9.58 -17.52
C LYS A 227 1.82 9.13 -17.79
N SER A 228 2.67 10.00 -18.33
CA SER A 228 4.08 9.68 -18.63
C SER A 228 4.96 9.50 -17.39
N LYS A 229 4.56 10.08 -16.25
CA LYS A 229 5.26 10.02 -14.96
C LYS A 229 4.76 8.89 -14.06
N ILE A 230 3.64 8.27 -14.40
CA ILE A 230 3.00 7.23 -13.59
C ILE A 230 3.38 5.84 -14.12
N GLU A 231 3.89 5.00 -13.23
CA GLU A 231 4.23 3.60 -13.50
C GLU A 231 3.00 2.69 -13.39
N PHE A 232 2.19 2.88 -12.35
CA PHE A 232 0.90 2.21 -12.20
C PHE A 232 -0.05 3.05 -11.35
N PHE A 233 -1.34 2.77 -11.48
CA PHE A 233 -2.40 3.47 -10.76
C PHE A 233 -3.48 2.47 -10.33
N THR A 234 -3.67 2.33 -9.02
CA THR A 234 -4.52 1.28 -8.45
C THR A 234 -5.47 1.86 -7.42
N TRP A 235 -6.75 1.49 -7.53
CA TRP A 235 -7.80 1.87 -6.60
C TRP A 235 -7.94 0.82 -5.51
N TYR A 236 -7.98 1.26 -4.26
CA TYR A 236 -8.41 0.48 -3.12
C TYR A 236 -9.86 0.85 -2.81
N ARG A 237 -10.85 -0.01 -3.05
CA ARG A 237 -10.85 -1.43 -3.46
C ARG A 237 -12.14 -1.69 -4.23
N GLN A 238 -12.36 -2.91 -4.74
CA GLN A 238 -13.54 -3.16 -5.57
C GLN A 238 -14.84 -3.24 -4.76
N TYR A 239 -14.87 -4.04 -3.70
CA TYR A 239 -16.05 -4.25 -2.86
C TYR A 239 -15.84 -3.68 -1.47
N ASP A 240 -16.88 -3.17 -0.84
CA ASP A 240 -16.88 -2.94 0.60
C ASP A 240 -16.62 -4.25 1.35
N LYS A 241 -16.22 -4.11 2.61
CA LYS A 241 -16.20 -5.25 3.54
C LYS A 241 -17.51 -5.28 4.31
N PRO A 242 -18.01 -6.46 4.69
CA PRO A 242 -19.10 -6.56 5.65
C PRO A 242 -18.74 -5.86 6.97
N ASP A 243 -19.71 -5.20 7.58
CA ASP A 243 -19.54 -4.55 8.89
C ASP A 243 -18.95 -5.52 9.92
N GLY A 244 -18.05 -5.02 10.75
CA GLY A 244 -17.37 -5.83 11.77
C GLY A 244 -16.28 -6.77 11.23
N THR A 245 -15.96 -6.74 9.92
CA THR A 245 -14.83 -7.52 9.35
C THR A 245 -13.60 -6.66 9.02
N CYS A 246 -13.68 -5.35 9.26
CA CYS A 246 -12.56 -4.42 9.17
C CYS A 246 -11.87 -4.20 10.51
N VAL A 247 -11.99 -5.13 11.45
CA VAL A 247 -11.39 -4.97 12.77
C VAL A 247 -9.88 -4.84 12.62
N ILE A 248 -9.36 -3.66 12.93
CA ILE A 248 -7.94 -3.41 13.07
C ILE A 248 -7.62 -3.69 14.52
N GLU A 249 -6.97 -4.83 14.78
CA GLU A 249 -6.59 -5.21 16.12
C GLU A 249 -5.58 -4.22 16.69
N LYS A 250 -5.67 -3.95 18.01
CA LYS A 250 -4.64 -3.18 18.70
C LYS A 250 -3.31 -3.95 18.60
N PRO A 251 -2.20 -3.30 18.23
CA PRO A 251 -0.90 -3.98 18.26
C PRO A 251 -0.61 -4.50 19.68
N GLU A 252 -0.49 -5.82 19.82
CA GLU A 252 -0.04 -6.45 21.07
C GLU A 252 1.47 -6.32 21.19
N ILE A 253 1.94 -5.52 22.16
CA ILE A 253 3.36 -5.45 22.54
C ILE A 253 3.60 -6.41 23.70
N GLY A 254 3.87 -7.69 23.37
CA GLY A 254 4.11 -8.76 24.35
C GLY A 254 2.82 -9.19 25.10
N ASN A 255 2.94 -9.72 26.32
CA ASN A 255 1.80 -10.18 27.15
C ASN A 255 0.97 -9.03 27.77
N LYS A 256 0.98 -7.83 27.19
CA LYS A 256 0.20 -6.69 27.68
C LYS A 256 -0.67 -6.15 26.56
N THR A 257 -1.96 -6.42 26.64
CA THR A 257 -2.97 -5.60 25.99
C THR A 257 -2.83 -4.19 26.56
N LEU A 258 -2.56 -3.19 25.72
CA LEU A 258 -2.63 -1.79 26.12
C LEU A 258 -4.09 -1.44 26.46
N SER A 259 -4.45 -1.70 27.71
CA SER A 259 -5.56 -1.02 28.38
C SER A 259 -5.09 0.41 28.64
N VAL A 260 -5.36 1.29 27.68
CA VAL A 260 -5.38 2.73 27.97
C VAL A 260 -6.69 2.92 28.73
N GLY A 261 -6.60 2.87 30.06
CA GLY A 261 -7.77 2.99 30.93
C GLY A 261 -8.57 4.25 30.62
N GLY A 262 -9.89 4.07 30.52
CA GLY A 262 -10.89 5.07 30.89
C GLY A 262 -10.72 6.47 30.29
N GLY A 263 -11.01 6.62 29.01
CA GLY A 263 -11.16 7.94 28.41
C GLY A 263 -11.45 7.84 26.92
N SER A 264 -12.73 7.91 26.55
CA SER A 264 -13.20 8.19 25.19
C SER A 264 -12.83 9.63 24.79
N GLY A 265 -11.53 9.92 24.75
CA GLY A 265 -10.98 11.13 24.19
C GLY A 265 -10.70 10.95 22.70
N LEU A 266 -10.79 12.04 21.94
CA LEU A 266 -10.58 12.11 20.48
C LEU A 266 -9.17 11.64 20.02
N GLY A 267 -8.28 11.24 20.94
CA GLY A 267 -6.92 10.76 20.66
C GLY A 267 -6.57 9.41 21.30
N SER A 268 -7.55 8.64 21.79
CA SER A 268 -7.30 7.26 22.23
C SER A 268 -7.04 6.35 21.02
N SER A 269 -6.25 5.29 21.19
CA SER A 269 -6.02 4.32 20.12
C SER A 269 -7.31 3.68 19.63
N GLU A 270 -8.30 3.51 20.51
CA GLU A 270 -9.64 2.99 20.16
C GLU A 270 -10.39 3.95 19.24
N TYR A 271 -10.39 5.24 19.54
CA TYR A 271 -11.06 6.26 18.74
C TYR A 271 -10.49 6.35 17.32
N VAL A 272 -9.16 6.27 17.19
CA VAL A 272 -8.45 6.28 15.90
C VAL A 272 -8.69 4.99 15.12
N ILE A 273 -8.65 3.83 15.78
CA ILE A 273 -8.87 2.51 15.19
C ILE A 273 -10.31 2.36 14.66
N GLU A 274 -11.30 2.84 15.41
CA GLU A 274 -12.71 2.79 15.01
C GLU A 274 -12.93 3.53 13.69
N ARG A 275 -12.43 4.77 13.60
CA ARG A 275 -12.53 5.57 12.37
C ARG A 275 -11.83 4.92 11.19
N LEU A 276 -10.62 4.39 11.40
CA LEU A 276 -9.92 3.67 10.34
C LEU A 276 -10.71 2.43 9.88
N SER A 277 -11.34 1.72 10.80
CA SER A 277 -12.19 0.55 10.49
C SER A 277 -13.39 0.95 9.62
N HIS A 278 -14.08 2.04 9.98
CA HIS A 278 -15.19 2.60 9.18
C HIS A 278 -14.72 3.07 7.80
N TYR A 279 -13.58 3.76 7.75
CA TYR A 279 -13.01 4.22 6.49
C TYR A 279 -12.76 3.03 5.54
N VAL A 280 -12.02 2.02 6.01
CA VAL A 280 -11.61 0.84 5.24
C VAL A 280 -12.81 -0.01 4.80
N CYS A 281 -13.84 -0.13 5.65
CA CYS A 281 -15.03 -0.93 5.35
C CYS A 281 -15.82 -0.39 4.16
N SER A 282 -15.93 0.93 4.04
CA SER A 282 -16.79 1.59 3.05
C SER A 282 -16.04 2.22 1.88
N ALA A 283 -14.79 1.80 1.62
CA ALA A 283 -13.93 2.31 0.54
C ALA A 283 -14.11 1.62 -0.82
N GLY A 284 -14.96 0.59 -0.89
CA GLY A 284 -15.30 -0.11 -2.12
C GLY A 284 -16.08 0.75 -3.12
N LEU A 285 -15.94 0.43 -4.40
CA LEU A 285 -16.79 0.98 -5.48
C LEU A 285 -18.13 0.23 -5.60
N LEU A 286 -18.18 -0.99 -5.08
CA LEU A 286 -19.38 -1.81 -4.92
C LEU A 286 -19.64 -1.97 -3.42
N ASP A 287 -20.91 -2.06 -3.03
CA ASP A 287 -21.30 -2.47 -1.68
C ASP A 287 -20.90 -3.94 -1.43
N ALA A 288 -20.98 -4.39 -0.18
CA ALA A 288 -20.57 -5.73 0.23
C ALA A 288 -21.39 -6.85 -0.45
N ASP A 289 -22.61 -6.55 -0.90
CA ASP A 289 -23.47 -7.47 -1.66
C ASP A 289 -23.27 -7.38 -3.18
N GLY A 290 -22.36 -6.53 -3.65
CA GLY A 290 -22.07 -6.29 -5.06
C GLY A 290 -22.92 -5.21 -5.72
N THR A 291 -23.79 -4.54 -4.98
CA THR A 291 -24.56 -3.40 -5.50
C THR A 291 -23.62 -2.27 -5.95
N PRO A 292 -23.73 -1.77 -7.20
CA PRO A 292 -22.86 -0.70 -7.65
C PRO A 292 -23.12 0.65 -6.98
N LYS A 293 -22.06 1.28 -6.46
CA LYS A 293 -22.09 2.70 -6.08
C LYS A 293 -21.97 3.59 -7.32
N PRO A 294 -22.34 4.88 -7.25
CA PRO A 294 -22.19 5.82 -8.37
C PRO A 294 -20.75 5.86 -8.95
N SER A 295 -19.75 5.79 -8.07
CA SER A 295 -18.34 5.71 -8.41
C SER A 295 -17.99 4.50 -9.30
N TRP A 296 -18.66 3.35 -9.17
CA TRP A 296 -18.43 2.22 -10.07
C TRP A 296 -18.85 2.51 -11.52
N ASN A 297 -19.95 3.24 -11.69
CA ASN A 297 -20.39 3.64 -13.03
C ASN A 297 -19.42 4.63 -13.64
N GLU A 298 -18.92 5.56 -12.84
CA GLU A 298 -17.92 6.52 -13.29
C GLU A 298 -16.58 5.84 -13.61
N PHE A 299 -16.16 4.84 -12.83
CA PHE A 299 -15.00 4.01 -13.14
C PHE A 299 -15.10 3.39 -14.53
N LYS A 300 -16.24 2.75 -14.84
CA LYS A 300 -16.47 2.14 -16.16
C LYS A 300 -16.41 3.18 -17.28
N ASN A 301 -17.07 4.33 -17.07
CA ASN A 301 -17.07 5.44 -18.01
C ASN A 301 -15.64 5.94 -18.33
N GLN A 302 -14.81 6.18 -17.31
CA GLN A 302 -13.42 6.61 -17.50
C GLN A 302 -12.58 5.56 -18.24
N ILE A 303 -12.78 4.28 -17.94
CA ILE A 303 -12.08 3.19 -18.65
C ILE A 303 -12.49 3.13 -20.12
N GLU A 304 -13.76 3.33 -20.45
CA GLU A 304 -14.22 3.40 -21.84
C GLU A 304 -13.57 4.58 -22.58
N LEU A 305 -13.51 5.76 -21.95
CA LEU A 305 -12.88 6.95 -22.53
C LEU A 305 -11.37 6.81 -22.76
N ILE A 306 -10.66 6.06 -21.92
CA ILE A 306 -9.21 5.84 -22.06
C ILE A 306 -8.87 4.89 -23.21
N ASN A 307 -9.80 3.99 -23.57
CA ASN A 307 -9.60 2.99 -24.61
C ASN A 307 -10.09 3.44 -26.00
N GLN A 308 -10.58 4.68 -26.13
CA GLN A 308 -10.87 5.34 -27.41
C GLN A 308 -9.64 6.08 -27.92
#